data_AF-A0A9P6EMW8-F1
#
_entry.id   AF-A0A9P6EMW8-F1
#
_cell.length_a   1.000
_cell.length_b   1.000
_cell.length_c   1.000
_cell.angle_alpha   90.00
_cell.angle_beta   90.00
_cell.angle_gamma   90.00
#
_symmetry.space_group_name_H-M   'P 1'
#
loop_
_entity.id
_entity.type
_entity.pdbx_description
1 polymer ?
#
loop_
_entity_poly.entity_id
_entity_poly.type
_entity_poly.pdbx_seq_one_letter_code
_entity_poly.pdbx_strand_id
1 'polypeptide(L)'
;MVVDLHHCFLHKATVLEKCPKNREGFCLGCKKLMAIHAKIDALNRAVEDLLEEERQLSPTLNDYHDPFTTRLPVEIASSIMYLSLPASPSLQIFHRGFEEKRHIRALVNLGLVSGNWRRISRGEPKLWTILPITIGGGIDPGTSWIREWIERAGGLDLF
;
A
#
# COMPACT_ATOMS: atom_id res chain seq x y z
N MET A 1 -7.68 -1.37 -7.65
CA MET A 1 -8.37 -1.60 -8.93
C MET A 1 -8.79 -0.23 -9.45
N VAL A 2 -7.84 0.50 -10.01
CA VAL A 2 -8.08 1.85 -10.57
C VAL A 2 -8.72 1.62 -11.92
N VAL A 3 -10.04 1.79 -11.99
CA VAL A 3 -10.74 1.75 -13.27
C VAL A 3 -10.21 2.93 -14.06
N ASP A 4 -9.60 2.64 -15.21
CA ASP A 4 -9.02 3.62 -16.12
C ASP A 4 -10.12 4.61 -16.57
N LEU A 5 -10.19 5.74 -15.85
CA LEU A 5 -11.16 6.81 -16.06
C LEU A 5 -11.13 7.34 -17.49
N HIS A 6 -10.00 7.19 -18.18
CA HIS A 6 -9.79 7.61 -19.56
C HIS A 6 -10.54 6.72 -20.55
N HIS A 7 -10.58 5.41 -20.32
CA HIS A 7 -11.35 4.46 -21.12
C HIS A 7 -12.87 4.67 -20.93
N CYS A 8 -13.29 5.04 -19.73
CA CYS A 8 -14.69 5.40 -19.45
C CYS A 8 -15.11 6.70 -20.16
N PHE A 9 -14.21 7.68 -20.29
CA PHE A 9 -14.48 8.95 -20.98
C PHE A 9 -14.68 8.80 -22.49
N LEU A 10 -13.89 7.95 -23.15
CA LEU A 10 -14.00 7.74 -24.61
C LEU A 10 -15.28 6.97 -25.00
N HIS A 11 -15.75 6.05 -24.17
CA HIS A 11 -17.02 5.37 -24.37
C HIS A 11 -18.25 6.26 -24.09
N LYS A 12 -18.08 7.35 -23.31
CA LYS A 12 -19.16 8.32 -22.98
C LYS A 12 -19.44 9.30 -24.12
N ALA A 13 -18.41 9.74 -24.85
CA ALA A 13 -18.57 10.65 -25.99
C ALA A 13 -19.37 9.98 -27.14
N THR A 14 -19.06 8.72 -27.43
CA THR A 14 -19.65 7.97 -28.55
C THR A 14 -21.15 7.63 -28.37
N VAL A 15 -21.64 7.56 -27.13
CA VAL A 15 -23.08 7.32 -26.84
C VAL A 15 -23.91 8.60 -26.99
N LEU A 16 -23.35 9.76 -26.65
CA LEU A 16 -24.02 11.05 -26.82
C LEU A 16 -24.05 11.49 -28.30
N GLU A 17 -23.00 11.19 -29.06
CA GLU A 17 -22.90 11.49 -30.50
C GLU A 17 -23.93 10.75 -31.36
N LYS A 18 -24.34 9.54 -30.95
CA LYS A 18 -25.30 8.70 -31.69
C LYS A 18 -26.77 9.00 -31.37
N CYS A 19 -27.06 10.06 -30.60
CA CYS A 19 -28.44 10.42 -30.30
C CYS A 19 -29.15 10.98 -31.55
N PRO A 20 -30.22 10.34 -32.06
CA PRO A 20 -30.86 10.74 -33.33
C PRO A 20 -31.57 12.12 -33.30
N LYS A 21 -31.64 12.80 -32.14
CA LYS A 21 -32.22 14.16 -31.99
C LYS A 21 -31.20 15.31 -32.07
N ASN A 22 -30.02 15.08 -32.64
CA ASN A 22 -28.87 16.00 -32.60
C ASN A 22 -28.99 17.30 -33.44
N ARG A 23 -30.19 17.86 -33.66
CA ARG A 23 -30.32 19.19 -34.28
C ARG A 23 -30.82 20.29 -33.34
N GLU A 24 -31.44 19.95 -32.20
CA GLU A 24 -31.99 20.94 -31.26
C GLU A 24 -31.67 20.66 -29.77
N GLY A 25 -30.86 19.65 -29.48
CA GLY A 25 -30.34 19.38 -28.13
C GLY A 25 -30.45 17.93 -27.67
N PHE A 26 -29.99 17.67 -26.44
CA PHE A 26 -29.99 16.33 -25.84
C PHE A 26 -31.41 15.79 -25.64
N CYS A 27 -31.65 14.52 -25.98
CA CYS A 27 -32.92 13.86 -25.66
C CYS A 27 -33.10 13.70 -24.14
N LEU A 28 -34.33 13.43 -23.69
CA LEU A 28 -34.64 13.26 -22.26
C LEU A 28 -33.78 12.18 -21.59
N GLY A 29 -33.49 11.08 -22.30
CA GLY A 29 -32.62 10.01 -21.81
C GLY A 29 -31.18 10.48 -21.59
N CYS A 30 -30.60 11.19 -22.56
CA CYS A 30 -29.25 11.77 -22.44
C CYS A 30 -29.18 12.79 -21.29
N LYS A 31 -30.19 13.66 -21.13
CA LYS A 31 -30.26 14.61 -20.01
C LYS A 31 -30.27 13.89 -18.65
N LYS A 32 -31.08 12.84 -18.51
CA LYS A 32 -31.12 12.02 -17.28
C LYS A 32 -29.79 11.32 -17.02
N LEU A 33 -29.17 10.75 -18.06
CA LEU A 33 -27.87 10.08 -17.93
C LEU A 33 -26.75 11.05 -17.53
N MET A 34 -26.70 12.25 -18.13
CA MET A 34 -25.77 13.31 -17.72
C MET A 34 -26.00 13.73 -16.27
N ALA A 35 -27.26 13.88 -15.84
CA ALA A 35 -27.57 14.20 -14.44
C ALA A 35 -27.12 13.08 -13.47
N ILE A 36 -27.24 11.81 -13.85
CA ILE A 36 -26.73 10.68 -13.05
C ILE A 36 -25.20 10.71 -12.99
N HIS A 37 -24.52 10.92 -14.12
CA HIS A 37 -23.06 11.02 -14.13
C HIS A 37 -22.56 12.19 -13.28
N ALA A 38 -23.20 13.36 -13.37
CA ALA A 38 -22.85 14.49 -12.53
C ALA A 38 -23.00 14.17 -11.03
N LYS A 39 -24.01 13.36 -10.65
CA LYS A 39 -24.16 12.86 -9.27
C LYS A 39 -23.05 11.88 -8.88
N ILE A 40 -22.67 10.96 -9.77
CA ILE A 40 -21.56 10.02 -9.54
C ILE A 40 -20.26 10.80 -9.32
N ASP A 41 -19.97 11.77 -10.18
CA ASP A 41 -18.76 12.59 -10.06
C ASP A 41 -18.76 13.42 -8.77
N ALA A 42 -19.91 13.96 -8.37
CA ALA A 42 -20.03 14.66 -7.09
C ALA A 42 -19.81 13.73 -5.88
N LEU A 43 -20.36 12.51 -5.91
CA LEU A 43 -20.15 11.53 -4.84
C LEU A 43 -18.69 11.06 -4.78
N ASN A 44 -18.05 10.82 -5.92
CA ASN A 44 -16.64 10.42 -5.96
C ASN A 44 -15.74 11.49 -5.34
N ARG A 45 -15.97 12.77 -5.66
CA ARG A 45 -15.25 13.88 -5.00
C ARG A 45 -15.48 13.89 -3.48
N ALA A 46 -16.72 13.72 -3.03
CA ALA A 46 -17.00 13.66 -1.60
C ALA A 46 -16.29 12.47 -0.92
N VAL A 47 -16.18 11.31 -1.58
CA VAL A 47 -15.40 10.18 -1.07
C VAL A 47 -13.91 10.49 -1.04
N GLU A 48 -13.36 11.14 -2.07
CA GLU A 48 -11.96 11.57 -2.10
C GLU A 48 -11.65 12.56 -0.97
N ASP A 49 -12.53 13.52 -0.72
CA ASP A 49 -12.41 14.48 0.39
C ASP A 49 -12.42 13.78 1.76
N LEU A 50 -13.33 12.82 1.97
CA LEU A 50 -13.39 12.03 3.20
C LEU A 50 -12.14 11.16 3.40
N LEU A 51 -11.62 10.55 2.33
CA LEU A 51 -10.37 9.78 2.38
C LEU A 51 -9.16 10.68 2.70
N GLU A 52 -9.17 11.92 2.22
CA GLU A 52 -8.16 12.91 2.59
C GLU A 52 -8.25 13.31 4.06
N GLU A 53 -9.47 13.57 4.56
CA GLU A 53 -9.70 13.84 5.98
C GLU A 53 -9.25 12.67 6.86
N GLU A 54 -9.59 11.43 6.48
CA GLU A 54 -9.12 10.22 7.16
C GLU A 54 -7.58 10.13 7.17
N ARG A 55 -6.91 10.41 6.05
CA ARG A 55 -5.45 10.42 5.96
C ARG A 55 -4.81 11.47 6.86
N GLN A 56 -5.45 12.62 7.06
CA GLN A 56 -4.98 13.67 7.94
C GLN A 56 -5.20 13.35 9.43
N LEU A 57 -6.28 12.64 9.76
CA LEU A 57 -6.61 12.26 11.14
C LEU A 57 -5.84 11.01 11.61
N SER A 58 -5.55 10.08 10.70
CA SER A 58 -4.92 8.79 11.02
C SER A 58 -3.58 8.91 11.78
N PRO A 59 -2.64 9.82 11.44
CA PRO A 59 -1.41 10.00 12.21
C PRO A 59 -1.67 10.41 13.66
N THR A 60 -2.61 11.33 13.86
CA THR A 60 -2.99 11.82 15.20
C THR A 60 -3.58 10.68 16.04
N LEU A 61 -4.49 9.89 15.45
CA LEU A 61 -5.05 8.72 16.12
C LEU A 61 -3.97 7.70 16.45
N ASN A 62 -3.06 7.43 15.52
CA ASN A 62 -1.94 6.52 15.75
C ASN A 62 -1.04 7.02 16.89
N ASP A 63 -0.77 8.32 17.00
CA ASP A 63 0.04 8.86 18.10
C ASP A 63 -0.65 8.70 19.47
N TYR A 64 -1.98 8.86 19.53
CA TYR A 64 -2.74 8.60 20.75
C TYR A 64 -2.82 7.12 21.11
N HIS A 65 -2.90 6.24 20.10
CA HIS A 65 -3.10 4.80 20.27
C HIS A 65 -1.81 3.97 20.23
N ASP A 66 -0.65 4.58 20.01
CA ASP A 66 0.65 3.92 20.02
C ASP A 66 1.42 4.24 21.30
N PRO A 67 1.12 3.55 22.42
CA PRO A 67 1.83 3.77 23.68
C PRO A 67 3.27 3.24 23.65
N PHE A 68 3.64 2.48 22.61
CA PHE A 68 4.90 1.76 22.57
C PHE A 68 5.97 2.59 21.86
N THR A 69 5.74 3.00 20.62
CA THR A 69 6.82 3.67 19.86
C THR A 69 7.04 5.13 20.26
N THR A 70 6.06 5.75 20.91
CA THR A 70 6.16 7.13 21.40
C THR A 70 6.81 7.24 22.77
N ARG A 71 6.80 6.16 23.57
CA ARG A 71 7.24 6.17 24.98
C ARG A 71 8.47 5.32 25.25
N LEU A 72 8.78 4.37 24.37
CA LEU A 72 9.95 3.50 24.53
C LEU A 72 11.12 4.04 23.71
N PRO A 73 12.37 3.84 24.18
CA PRO A 73 13.54 3.99 23.34
C PRO A 73 13.44 3.11 22.10
N VAL A 74 14.00 3.58 20.98
CA VAL A 74 13.91 2.91 19.68
C VAL A 74 14.46 1.49 19.73
N GLU A 75 15.48 1.24 20.56
CA GLU A 75 16.12 -0.06 20.76
C GLU A 75 15.19 -1.08 21.41
N ILE A 76 14.34 -0.63 22.34
CA ILE A 76 13.36 -1.49 23.00
C ILE A 76 12.20 -1.79 22.04
N ALA A 77 11.72 -0.76 21.34
CA ALA A 77 10.67 -0.93 20.33
C ALA A 77 11.14 -1.86 19.20
N SER A 78 12.38 -1.72 18.72
CA SER A 78 12.93 -2.58 17.67
C SER A 78 13.13 -4.01 18.15
N SER A 79 13.53 -4.22 19.41
CA SER A 79 13.61 -5.54 20.04
C SER A 79 12.24 -6.23 20.13
N ILE A 80 11.19 -5.49 20.52
CA ILE A 80 9.81 -6.00 20.55
C ILE A 80 9.36 -6.40 19.14
N MET A 81 9.63 -5.55 18.14
CA MET A 81 9.33 -5.86 16.74
C MET A 81 10.02 -7.13 16.29
N TYR A 82 11.32 -7.27 16.57
CA TYR A 82 12.10 -8.46 16.23
C TYR A 82 11.50 -9.72 16.85
N LEU A 83 11.17 -9.67 18.14
CA LEU A 83 10.55 -10.80 18.87
C LEU A 83 9.14 -11.14 18.40
N SER A 84 8.43 -10.18 17.78
CA SER A 84 7.09 -10.38 17.23
C SER A 84 7.10 -10.99 15.83
N LEU A 85 8.25 -11.02 15.15
CA LEU A 85 8.37 -11.67 13.86
C LEU A 85 8.31 -13.20 14.04
N PRO A 86 7.72 -13.92 13.08
CA PRO A 86 7.79 -15.38 13.10
C PRO A 86 9.25 -15.80 13.19
N ALA A 87 9.52 -16.81 14.02
CA ALA A 87 10.86 -17.32 14.26
C ALA A 87 11.60 -17.43 12.92
N SER A 88 12.75 -16.76 12.85
CA SER A 88 13.64 -16.90 11.71
C SER A 88 13.85 -18.39 11.49
N PRO A 89 13.56 -18.94 10.30
CA PRO A 89 13.81 -20.34 10.04
C PRO A 89 15.32 -20.55 10.18
N SER A 90 15.75 -20.99 11.36
CA SER A 90 17.06 -21.53 11.62
C SER A 90 17.30 -22.58 10.55
N LEU A 91 18.16 -22.29 9.57
CA LEU A 91 18.82 -23.10 8.53
C LEU A 91 18.41 -24.59 8.36
N GLN A 92 17.14 -24.94 8.55
CA GLN A 92 16.63 -26.30 8.44
C GLN A 92 16.07 -26.44 7.03
N ILE A 93 16.78 -27.27 6.27
CA ILE A 93 17.03 -27.09 4.85
C ILE A 93 15.81 -27.42 3.96
N PHE A 94 14.67 -27.84 4.52
CA PHE A 94 13.67 -28.57 3.73
C PHE A 94 12.24 -27.97 3.64
N HIS A 95 11.96 -26.80 4.24
CA HIS A 95 10.65 -26.13 4.11
C HIS A 95 10.72 -24.63 3.69
N ARG A 96 11.84 -24.21 3.09
CA ARG A 96 12.31 -22.81 3.03
C ARG A 96 11.38 -21.77 2.37
N GLY A 97 10.57 -22.13 1.38
CA GLY A 97 9.85 -21.10 0.59
C GLY A 97 8.69 -20.38 1.30
N PHE A 98 8.05 -21.00 2.30
CA PHE A 98 6.82 -20.48 2.91
C PHE A 98 7.10 -19.60 4.14
N GLU A 99 7.99 -20.06 5.03
CA GLU A 99 8.29 -19.35 6.28
C GLU A 99 9.11 -18.07 6.05
N GLU A 100 10.02 -18.04 5.07
CA GLU A 100 10.79 -16.83 4.77
C GLU A 100 9.90 -15.72 4.17
N LYS A 101 8.92 -16.10 3.33
CA LYS A 101 7.90 -15.16 2.82
C LYS A 101 7.01 -14.63 3.95
N ARG A 102 6.75 -15.44 4.97
CA ARG A 102 5.97 -15.04 6.15
C ARG A 102 6.72 -14.01 6.98
N HIS A 103 8.04 -14.15 7.13
CA HIS A 103 8.88 -13.20 7.85
C HIS A 103 8.86 -11.81 7.20
N ILE A 104 9.14 -11.72 5.88
CA ILE A 104 9.10 -10.43 5.16
C ILE A 104 7.70 -9.83 5.20
N ARG A 105 6.65 -10.63 5.02
CA ARG A 105 5.27 -10.14 5.11
C ARG A 105 4.97 -9.59 6.50
N ALA A 106 5.39 -10.28 7.56
CA ALA A 106 5.22 -9.80 8.92
C ALA A 106 5.93 -8.46 9.13
N LEU A 107 7.17 -8.33 8.68
CA LEU A 107 7.94 -7.09 8.77
C LEU A 107 7.29 -5.92 8.01
N VAL A 108 6.80 -6.16 6.80
CA VAL A 108 6.05 -5.17 6.02
C VAL A 108 4.76 -4.77 6.75
N ASN A 109 4.03 -5.75 7.30
CA ASN A 109 2.80 -5.51 8.05
C ASN A 109 3.05 -4.68 9.32
N LEU A 110 4.19 -4.85 10.00
CA LEU A 110 4.56 -3.99 11.13
C LEU A 110 4.62 -2.51 10.72
N GLY A 111 5.13 -2.21 9.52
CA GLY A 111 5.17 -0.85 8.97
C GLY A 111 3.82 -0.29 8.51
N LEU A 112 2.74 -1.07 8.58
CA LEU A 112 1.37 -0.62 8.30
C LEU A 112 0.63 -0.17 9.56
N VAL A 113 1.14 -0.48 10.77
CA VAL A 113 0.49 -0.14 12.04
C VAL A 113 0.47 1.38 12.27
N SER A 114 1.63 2.04 12.22
CA SER A 114 1.74 3.49 12.35
C SER A 114 2.94 4.03 11.58
N GLY A 115 3.01 5.36 11.42
CA GLY A 115 4.16 6.03 10.83
C GLY A 115 5.46 5.78 11.63
N ASN A 116 5.35 5.73 12.96
CA ASN A 116 6.49 5.45 13.83
C ASN A 116 6.94 3.99 13.73
N TRP A 117 6.00 3.03 13.71
CA TRP A 117 6.35 1.62 13.47
C TRP A 117 7.06 1.45 12.13
N ARG A 118 6.58 2.14 11.08
CA ARG A 118 7.23 2.14 9.77
C ARG A 118 8.64 2.72 9.81
N ARG A 119 8.84 3.83 10.54
CA ARG A 119 10.15 4.48 10.68
C ARG A 119 11.14 3.53 11.36
N ILE A 120 10.74 2.93 12.48
CA ILE A 120 11.59 1.99 13.23
C ILE A 120 11.84 0.73 12.41
N SER A 121 10.79 0.13 11.85
CA SER A 121 10.92 -1.12 11.10
C SER A 121 11.83 -0.96 9.89
N ARG A 122 11.78 0.18 9.18
CA ARG A 122 12.66 0.48 8.04
C ARG A 122 14.05 0.95 8.43
N GLY A 123 14.20 1.57 9.60
CA GLY A 123 15.43 2.18 10.07
C GLY A 123 16.33 1.27 10.89
N GLU A 124 15.84 0.13 11.36
CA GLU A 124 16.62 -0.86 12.12
C GLU A 124 17.10 -1.99 11.19
N PRO A 125 18.39 -2.02 10.83
CA PRO A 125 18.91 -3.03 9.91
C PRO A 125 18.78 -4.47 10.43
N LYS A 126 18.79 -4.68 11.76
CA LYS A 126 18.65 -6.02 12.37
C LYS A 126 17.35 -6.73 11.99
N LEU A 127 16.30 -5.95 11.70
CA LEU A 127 15.01 -6.47 11.23
C LEU A 127 15.05 -6.95 9.77
N TRP A 128 16.03 -6.49 8.99
CA TRP A 128 16.24 -6.81 7.59
C TRP A 128 17.43 -7.76 7.40
N THR A 129 17.64 -8.70 8.31
CA THR A 129 18.77 -9.65 8.21
C THR A 129 18.48 -10.85 7.30
N ILE A 130 17.20 -11.06 6.94
CA ILE A 130 16.75 -12.19 6.13
C ILE A 130 16.19 -11.66 4.80
N LEU A 131 16.68 -12.20 3.69
CA LEU A 131 16.18 -11.92 2.34
C LEU A 131 15.80 -13.23 1.63
N PRO A 132 14.49 -13.57 1.53
CA PRO A 132 14.07 -14.69 0.70
C PRO A 132 14.25 -14.35 -0.78
N ILE A 133 15.25 -14.95 -1.42
CA ILE A 133 15.40 -14.92 -2.87
C ILE A 133 15.04 -16.29 -3.41
N THR A 134 14.00 -16.38 -4.22
CA THR A 134 13.72 -17.58 -5.01
C THR A 134 14.28 -17.38 -6.41
N ILE A 135 15.37 -18.06 -6.73
CA ILE A 135 15.98 -18.05 -8.06
C ILE A 135 15.36 -19.21 -8.85
N GLY A 136 14.53 -18.94 -9.87
CA GLY A 136 14.00 -20.00 -10.76
C GLY A 136 12.54 -19.90 -11.22
N GLY A 137 11.81 -18.83 -10.90
CA GLY A 137 10.52 -18.51 -11.54
C GLY A 137 10.70 -17.29 -12.45
N GLY A 138 9.99 -17.23 -13.57
CA GLY A 138 10.08 -16.12 -14.54
C GLY A 138 10.12 -14.75 -13.85
N ILE A 139 11.00 -13.88 -14.36
CA ILE A 139 11.40 -12.58 -13.82
C ILE A 139 10.22 -11.89 -13.12
N ASP A 140 10.23 -11.95 -11.79
CA ASP A 140 9.33 -11.16 -10.96
C ASP A 140 9.75 -9.68 -11.11
N PRO A 141 8.86 -8.74 -11.48
CA PRO A 141 9.16 -7.31 -11.58
C PRO A 141 9.62 -6.65 -10.26
N GLY A 142 9.79 -7.41 -9.18
CA GLY A 142 10.16 -6.98 -7.83
C GLY A 142 11.64 -6.72 -7.55
N THR A 143 12.53 -6.49 -8.53
CA THR A 143 13.95 -6.19 -8.18
C THR A 143 14.11 -4.87 -7.41
N SER A 144 13.12 -3.97 -7.47
CA SER A 144 13.12 -2.71 -6.71
C SER A 144 13.10 -2.91 -5.19
N TRP A 145 12.34 -3.88 -4.69
CA TRP A 145 12.28 -4.13 -3.24
C TRP A 145 13.57 -4.80 -2.74
N ILE A 146 14.26 -5.59 -3.58
CA ILE A 146 15.58 -6.17 -3.26
C ILE A 146 16.62 -5.06 -3.12
N ARG A 147 16.63 -4.08 -4.03
CA ARG A 147 17.52 -2.91 -3.91
C ARG A 147 17.24 -2.14 -2.62
N GLU A 148 15.97 -1.84 -2.36
CA GLU A 148 15.54 -1.14 -1.15
C GLU A 148 15.92 -1.92 0.13
N TRP A 149 15.86 -3.26 0.07
CA TRP A 149 16.33 -4.13 1.15
C TRP A 149 17.85 -4.03 1.33
N ILE A 150 18.64 -4.09 0.25
CA ILE A 150 20.11 -4.00 0.31
C ILE A 150 20.54 -2.65 0.88
N GLU A 151 19.91 -1.56 0.45
CA GLU A 151 20.18 -0.22 0.97
C GLU A 151 19.90 -0.10 2.48
N ARG A 152 18.87 -0.80 2.98
CA ARG A 152 18.53 -0.82 4.41
C ARG A 152 19.45 -1.72 5.23
N ALA A 153 19.75 -2.91 4.72
CA ALA A 153 20.59 -3.89 5.40
C ALA A 153 22.08 -3.46 5.39
N GLY A 154 22.52 -2.77 4.34
CA GLY A 154 23.90 -2.33 4.15
C GLY A 154 24.41 -1.27 5.13
N GLY A 155 23.54 -0.73 5.99
CA GLY A 155 23.94 0.11 7.13
C GLY A 155 24.45 -0.69 8.33
N LEU A 156 24.40 -2.03 8.30
CA LEU A 156 25.14 -2.87 9.24
C LEU A 156 26.60 -2.88 8.82
N ASP A 157 27.48 -2.34 9.67
CA ASP A 157 28.88 -2.76 9.66
C ASP A 157 28.89 -4.28 9.84
N LEU A 158 29.17 -4.98 8.74
CA LEU A 158 29.38 -6.41 8.74
C LEU A 158 30.75 -6.65 9.39
N PHE A 159 30.78 -6.63 10.72
CA PHE A 159 31.91 -7.10 11.53
C PHE A 159 32.03 -8.62 11.43
#